data_AF-A0A970NI16-F1
#
_entry.id   AF-A0A970NI16-F1
#
_cell.length_a   1.000
_cell.length_b   1.000
_cell.length_c   1.000
_cell.angle_alpha   90.00
_cell.angle_beta   90.00
_cell.angle_gamma   90.00
#
_symmetry.space_group_name_H-M   'P 1'
#
loop_
_entity.id
_entity.type
_entity.pdbx_description
1 polymer ?
#
loop_
_entity_poly.entity_id
_entity_poly.type
_entity_poly.pdbx_seq_one_letter_code
_entity_poly.pdbx_strand_id
1 'polypeptide(L)'
;MQRRTGFTLIELLVVIAIIAILAAILFPVFAKAREKARQTACLSNARQLVTGLMQYVQDHDEMLPAEVAAVVPGEDGGIVWQIDPYVKSQQLWVCPS
;
A
#
# COMPACT_ATOMS: atom_id res chain seq x y z
N MET A 1 -32.73 -0.52 -49.52
CA MET A 1 -32.79 -1.86 -48.90
C MET A 1 -31.37 -2.21 -48.43
N GLN A 2 -31.01 -1.88 -47.19
CA GLN A 2 -29.66 -2.16 -46.66
C GLN A 2 -29.57 -3.65 -46.31
N ARG A 3 -28.68 -4.38 -47.00
CA ARG A 3 -28.34 -5.76 -46.64
C ARG A 3 -27.62 -5.71 -45.29
N ARG A 4 -28.26 -6.25 -44.24
CA ARG A 4 -27.60 -6.48 -42.96
C ARG A 4 -26.60 -7.61 -43.15
N THR A 5 -25.31 -7.29 -43.05
CA THR A 5 -24.24 -8.29 -42.94
C THR A 5 -24.30 -8.90 -41.54
N GLY A 6 -24.58 -10.20 -41.46
CA GLY A 6 -24.57 -10.95 -40.21
C GLY A 6 -23.15 -11.37 -39.85
N PHE A 7 -22.84 -11.40 -38.55
CA PHE A 7 -21.59 -11.97 -38.03
C PHE A 7 -21.60 -13.49 -38.23
N THR A 8 -20.47 -14.07 -38.64
CA THR A 8 -20.33 -15.52 -38.69
C THR A 8 -20.04 -16.07 -37.29
N LEU A 9 -20.51 -17.29 -37.01
CA LEU A 9 -20.23 -17.97 -35.73
C LEU A 9 -18.72 -18.12 -35.46
N ILE A 10 -17.92 -18.28 -36.51
CA ILE A 10 -16.47 -18.44 -36.43
C ILE A 10 -15.81 -17.15 -35.94
N GLU A 11 -16.20 -15.98 -36.47
CA GLU A 11 -15.65 -14.69 -36.02
C GLU A 11 -15.94 -14.45 -34.54
N LEU A 12 -17.17 -14.76 -34.08
CA LEU A 12 -17.52 -14.65 -32.67
C LEU A 12 -16.73 -15.63 -31.79
N LEU A 13 -16.56 -16.88 -32.22
CA LEU A 13 -15.81 -17.91 -31.50
C LEU A 13 -14.33 -17.53 -31.31
N VAL A 14 -13.69 -17.00 -32.35
CA VAL A 14 -12.29 -16.58 -32.27
C VAL A 14 -12.11 -15.43 -31.28
N VAL A 15 -13.03 -14.45 -31.27
CA VAL A 15 -12.96 -13.30 -30.36
C VAL A 15 -13.06 -13.74 -28.90
N ILE A 16 -14.02 -14.60 -28.56
CA ILE A 16 -14.15 -15.07 -27.17
C ILE A 16 -12.95 -15.92 -26.74
N ALA A 17 -12.36 -16.71 -27.66
CA ALA A 17 -11.17 -17.50 -27.38
C ALA A 17 -9.96 -16.61 -27.05
N ILE A 18 -9.75 -15.54 -27.82
CA ILE A 18 -8.67 -14.57 -27.57
C ILE A 18 -8.88 -13.87 -26.23
N ILE A 19 -10.10 -13.39 -25.93
CA ILE A 19 -10.42 -12.74 -24.65
C ILE A 19 -10.18 -13.70 -23.48
N ALA A 20 -10.58 -14.96 -23.60
CA ALA A 20 -10.38 -15.96 -22.54
C ALA A 20 -8.89 -16.19 -22.24
N ILE A 21 -8.04 -16.29 -23.28
CA ILE A 21 -6.59 -16.45 -23.11
C ILE A 21 -5.99 -15.22 -22.43
N LEU A 22 -6.35 -14.02 -22.88
CA LEU A 22 -5.84 -12.77 -22.29
C LEU A 22 -6.27 -12.63 -20.83
N ALA A 23 -7.55 -12.89 -20.52
CA ALA A 23 -8.07 -12.82 -19.16
C ALA A 23 -7.41 -13.84 -18.23
N ALA A 24 -7.15 -15.07 -18.71
CA ALA A 24 -6.48 -16.11 -17.94
C ALA A 24 -5.06 -15.72 -17.50
N ILE A 25 -4.35 -14.91 -18.29
CA ILE A 25 -3.02 -14.39 -17.92
C ILE A 25 -3.15 -13.12 -17.09
N LEU A 26 -4.10 -12.24 -17.40
CA LEU A 26 -4.25 -10.94 -16.76
C LEU A 26 -4.64 -11.07 -15.27
N PHE A 27 -5.58 -11.94 -14.93
CA PHE A 27 -6.06 -12.10 -13.55
C PHE A 27 -4.97 -12.50 -12.54
N PRO A 28 -4.17 -13.56 -12.77
CA PRO A 28 -3.11 -13.94 -11.82
C PRO A 28 -1.99 -12.89 -11.75
N VAL A 29 -1.69 -12.21 -12.85
CA VAL A 29 -0.68 -11.14 -12.88
C VAL A 29 -1.17 -9.91 -12.11
N PHE A 30 -2.44 -9.53 -12.28
CA PHE A 30 -3.03 -8.39 -11.61
C PHE A 30 -3.07 -8.58 -10.08
N ALA A 31 -3.41 -9.79 -9.60
CA ALA A 31 -3.37 -10.11 -8.18
C ALA A 31 -1.95 -9.92 -7.59
N LYS A 32 -0.93 -10.44 -8.29
CA LYS A 32 0.49 -10.26 -7.88
C LYS A 32 0.92 -8.80 -7.92
N ALA A 33 0.52 -8.05 -8.95
CA ALA A 33 0.86 -6.63 -9.09
C ALA A 33 0.23 -5.79 -7.97
N ARG A 34 -1.02 -6.06 -7.61
CA ARG A 34 -1.71 -5.41 -6.49
C ARG A 34 -1.00 -5.67 -5.17
N GLU A 35 -0.59 -6.90 -4.93
CA GLU A 35 0.17 -7.25 -3.72
C GLU A 35 1.53 -6.54 -3.67
N LYS A 36 2.24 -6.47 -4.81
CA LYS A 36 3.49 -5.70 -4.91
C LYS A 36 3.29 -4.19 -4.69
N ALA A 37 2.17 -3.64 -5.14
CA ALA A 37 1.84 -2.24 -4.87
C ALA A 37 1.63 -1.98 -3.37
N ARG A 38 0.94 -2.89 -2.65
CA ARG A 38 0.79 -2.81 -1.19
C ARG A 38 2.11 -2.89 -0.46
N GLN A 39 2.99 -3.81 -0.85
CA GLN A 39 4.35 -3.92 -0.30
C GLN A 39 5.15 -2.63 -0.52
N THR A 40 5.06 -2.04 -1.71
CA THR A 40 5.74 -0.79 -2.04
C THR A 40 5.22 0.38 -1.21
N ALA A 41 3.90 0.47 -1.02
CA ALA A 41 3.28 1.47 -0.17
C ALA A 41 3.72 1.32 1.30
N CYS A 42 3.69 0.10 1.85
CA CYS A 42 4.17 -0.20 3.20
C CYS A 42 5.65 0.19 3.38
N LEU A 43 6.50 -0.14 2.41
CA LEU A 43 7.91 0.26 2.43
C LEU A 43 8.08 1.80 2.40
N SER A 44 7.25 2.50 1.62
CA SER A 44 7.23 3.96 1.60
C SER A 44 6.81 4.55 2.96
N ASN A 45 5.84 3.93 3.62
CA ASN A 45 5.42 4.33 4.96
C ASN A 45 6.56 4.15 5.98
N ALA A 46 7.22 2.99 5.96
CA ALA A 46 8.36 2.71 6.84
C ALA A 46 9.51 3.71 6.64
N ARG A 47 9.81 4.10 5.39
CA ARG A 47 10.81 5.14 5.10
C ARG A 47 10.43 6.50 5.70
N GLN A 48 9.15 6.87 5.64
CA GLN A 48 8.66 8.11 6.26
C GLN A 48 8.76 8.07 7.79
N LEU A 49 8.44 6.92 8.41
CA LEU A 49 8.60 6.73 9.85
C LEU A 49 10.06 6.84 10.29
N VAL A 50 11.00 6.20 9.56
CA VAL A 50 12.43 6.33 9.84
C VAL A 50 12.91 7.77 9.69
N THR A 51 12.38 8.51 8.71
CA THR A 51 12.70 9.93 8.57
C THR A 51 12.23 10.72 9.79
N GLY A 52 11.00 10.49 10.27
CA GLY A 52 10.49 11.12 11.50
C GLY A 52 11.29 10.73 12.74
N LEU A 53 11.71 9.45 12.85
CA LEU A 53 12.59 8.99 13.91
C LEU A 53 13.94 9.71 13.89
N MET A 54 14.55 9.89 12.72
CA MET A 54 15.83 10.60 12.61
C MET A 54 15.68 12.08 12.98
N GLN A 55 14.54 12.70 12.70
CA GLN A 55 14.23 14.06 13.15
C GLN A 55 14.12 14.12 14.68
N TYR A 56 13.40 13.18 15.30
CA TYR A 56 13.35 13.06 16.75
C TYR A 56 14.76 12.96 17.35
N VAL A 57 15.60 12.06 16.82
CA VAL A 57 16.97 11.85 17.32
C VAL A 57 17.81 13.13 17.24
N GLN A 58 17.63 13.93 16.19
CA GLN A 58 18.32 15.22 16.04
C GLN A 58 17.89 16.24 17.09
N ASP A 59 16.61 16.26 17.45
CA ASP A 59 16.07 17.22 18.42
C ASP A 59 16.29 16.79 19.88
N HIS A 60 16.60 15.50 20.12
CA HIS A 60 16.76 14.90 21.45
C HIS A 60 18.19 14.43 21.76
N ASP A 61 19.21 15.22 21.40
CA ASP A 61 20.63 14.96 21.71
C ASP A 61 21.10 13.53 21.34
N GLU A 62 20.72 13.06 20.14
CA GLU A 62 21.03 11.73 19.61
C GLU A 62 20.41 10.56 20.40
N MET A 63 19.45 10.84 21.29
CA MET A 63 18.74 9.80 22.04
C MET A 63 17.62 9.19 21.21
N LEU A 64 17.53 7.86 21.24
CA LEU A 64 16.39 7.15 20.68
C LEU A 64 15.15 7.33 21.57
N PRO A 65 13.94 7.36 20.98
CA PRO A 65 12.71 7.39 21.74
C PRO A 65 12.62 6.12 22.58
N ALA A 66 12.34 6.30 23.86
CA ALA A 66 12.30 5.22 24.83
C ALA A 66 10.85 4.85 25.11
N GLU A 67 10.56 3.56 25.28
CA GLU A 67 9.27 3.13 25.80
C GLU A 67 9.22 3.50 27.29
N VAL A 68 8.46 4.54 27.62
CA VAL A 68 8.24 4.93 29.01
C VAL A 68 6.91 4.31 29.42
N ALA A 69 6.97 3.34 30.35
CA ALA A 69 5.75 2.86 31.00
C ALA A 69 5.00 4.07 31.54
N ALA A 70 3.72 4.22 31.21
CA ALA A 70 2.92 5.38 31.61
C ALA A 70 3.05 5.61 33.13
N VAL A 71 3.89 6.57 33.52
CA VAL A 71 4.12 6.92 34.93
C VAL A 71 2.91 7.68 35.48
N VAL A 72 2.15 8.29 34.57
CA VAL A 72 0.93 9.05 34.86
C VAL A 72 -0.26 8.35 34.17
N PRO A 73 -1.38 8.09 34.89
CA PRO A 73 -2.59 7.59 34.26
C PRO A 73 -3.11 8.58 33.21
N GLY A 74 -3.15 8.16 31.94
CA GLY A 74 -3.66 8.97 30.83
C GLY A 74 -2.59 9.64 29.96
N GLU A 75 -1.29 9.48 30.28
CA GLU A 75 -0.22 9.84 29.36
C GLU A 75 0.30 8.60 28.63
N ASP A 76 0.14 8.58 27.31
CA ASP A 76 0.69 7.52 26.49
C ASP A 76 2.20 7.74 26.27
N GLY A 77 3.02 7.17 27.15
CA GLY A 77 4.51 7.24 27.08
C GLY A 77 5.15 6.38 25.99
N GLY A 78 4.37 5.89 25.04
CA GLY A 78 4.83 4.99 23.99
C GLY A 78 5.70 5.68 22.94
N ILE A 79 6.62 4.93 22.34
CA ILE A 79 7.52 5.39 21.26
C ILE A 79 6.75 6.06 20.11
N VAL A 80 5.55 5.55 19.80
CA VAL A 80 4.68 6.09 18.75
C VAL A 80 4.32 7.55 19.05
N TRP A 81 3.95 7.88 20.29
CA TRP A 81 3.52 9.22 20.68
C TRP A 81 4.67 10.24 20.72
N GLN A 82 5.88 9.77 21.00
CA GLN A 82 7.09 10.60 20.95
C GLN A 82 7.46 10.98 19.51
N ILE A 83 7.20 10.08 18.54
CA ILE A 83 7.55 10.31 17.13
C ILE A 83 6.37 10.91 16.34
N ASP A 84 5.12 10.75 16.78
CA ASP A 84 3.92 11.26 16.09
C ASP A 84 4.02 12.74 15.64
N PRO A 85 4.57 13.71 16.41
CA PRO A 85 4.71 15.08 15.93
C PRO A 85 5.64 15.24 14.72
N TYR A 86 6.59 14.31 14.53
CA TYR A 86 7.50 14.28 13.38
C TYR A 86 6.92 13.55 12.17
N VAL A 87 5.74 12.94 12.31
CA VAL A 87 5.10 12.12 11.29
C VAL A 87 3.88 12.85 10.74
N LYS A 88 3.78 12.96 9.41
CA LYS A 88 2.73 13.79 8.76
C LYS A 88 1.32 13.20 8.81
N SER A 89 1.17 11.91 9.12
CA SER A 89 -0.12 11.21 9.11
C SER A 89 -0.06 9.92 9.90
N GLN A 90 -1.12 9.64 10.68
CA GLN A 90 -1.25 8.40 11.45
C GLN A 90 -1.47 7.15 10.59
N GLN A 91 -1.84 7.32 9.32
CA GLN A 91 -1.97 6.20 8.38
C GLN A 91 -0.62 5.55 8.05
N LEU A 92 0.50 6.20 8.38
CA LEU A 92 1.85 5.67 8.18
C LEU A 92 2.15 4.50 9.13
N TRP A 93 1.48 4.43 10.28
CA TRP A 93 1.65 3.37 11.28
C TRP A 93 1.05 2.02 10.86
N VAL A 94 0.20 2.01 9.82
CA VAL A 94 -0.48 0.80 9.35
C VAL A 94 -0.08 0.52 7.91
N CYS A 95 0.35 -0.71 7.64
CA CYS A 95 0.58 -1.14 6.27
C CYS A 95 -0.75 -1.57 5.61
N PRO A 96 -0.99 -1.17 4.35
CA PRO A 96 -2.23 -1.51 3.66
C PRO A 96 -2.32 -3.02 3.42
N SER A 97 -3.45 -3.62 3.82
CA SER A 97 -3.79 -5.04 3.64
C SER A 97 -4.42 -5.37 2.29
#